data_AF-A0A0F8B6L9-F1
#
_entry.id   AF-A0A0F8B6L9-F1
#
_cell.length_a   1.000
_cell.length_b   1.000
_cell.length_c   1.000
_cell.angle_alpha   90.00
_cell.angle_beta   90.00
_cell.angle_gamma   90.00
#
_symmetry.space_group_name_H-M   'P 1'
#
loop_
_entity.id
_entity.type
_entity.pdbx_description
1 polymer ?
#
loop_
_entity_poly.entity_id
_entity_poly.type
_entity_poly.pdbx_seq_one_letter_code
_entity_poly.pdbx_strand_id
1 'polypeptide(L)'
;MQRNIDHTENCRRMVAGEMYYSFTPEMLASRSRCAKACKRYNTADDTNRRGRVMMLNDIVQNNKELPPVAATPEEDDALFENFPWAEPPLIMDHGWNVT
;
A
#
# COMPACT_ATOMS: atom_id res chain seq x y z
N MET A 1 -3.03 23.24 -19.72
CA MET A 1 -3.56 24.23 -18.75
C MET A 1 -3.59 23.57 -17.38
N GLN A 2 -2.74 24.00 -16.45
CA GLN A 2 -2.78 23.46 -15.09
C GLN A 2 -3.99 24.07 -14.38
N ARG A 3 -5.01 23.25 -14.15
CA ARG A 3 -6.17 23.65 -13.34
C ARG A 3 -5.68 23.74 -11.88
N ASN A 4 -5.91 24.87 -11.23
CA ASN A 4 -5.67 25.01 -9.80
C ASN A 4 -6.79 24.24 -9.06
N ILE A 5 -6.54 22.97 -8.80
CA ILE A 5 -7.48 22.05 -8.15
C ILE A 5 -6.99 21.85 -6.73
N ASP A 6 -7.84 22.18 -5.75
CA ASP A 6 -7.57 21.88 -4.35
C ASP A 6 -7.47 20.36 -4.17
N HIS A 7 -6.29 19.88 -3.75
CA HIS A 7 -6.02 18.46 -3.63
C HIS A 7 -6.92 17.78 -2.60
N THR A 8 -7.14 18.43 -1.46
CA THR A 8 -7.91 17.89 -0.34
C THR A 8 -9.37 17.69 -0.74
N GLU A 9 -10.00 18.70 -1.34
CA GLU A 9 -11.37 18.60 -1.82
C GLU A 9 -11.48 17.58 -2.95
N ASN A 10 -10.53 17.54 -3.88
CA ASN A 10 -10.53 16.55 -4.96
C ASN A 10 -10.43 15.11 -4.43
N CYS A 11 -9.62 14.87 -3.40
CA CYS A 11 -9.53 13.59 -2.70
C CYS A 11 -10.83 13.25 -1.94
N ARG A 12 -11.44 14.23 -1.26
CA ARG A 12 -12.74 14.04 -0.59
C ARG A 12 -13.80 13.56 -1.60
N ARG A 13 -13.87 14.20 -2.77
CA ARG A 13 -14.80 13.83 -3.86
C ARG A 13 -14.54 12.42 -4.37
N MET A 14 -13.27 12.04 -4.59
CA MET A 14 -12.92 10.68 -4.99
C MET A 14 -13.42 9.64 -3.99
N VAL A 15 -13.15 9.84 -2.70
CA VAL A 15 -13.54 8.90 -1.63
C VAL A 15 -15.07 8.83 -1.50
N ALA A 16 -15.76 9.95 -1.69
CA ALA A 16 -17.22 10.03 -1.68
C ALA A 16 -17.91 9.46 -2.94
N GLY A 17 -17.14 9.02 -3.96
CA GLY A 17 -17.69 8.56 -5.24
C GLY A 17 -18.25 9.69 -6.12
N GLU A 18 -17.91 10.95 -5.83
CA GLU A 18 -18.27 12.10 -6.64
C GLU A 18 -17.30 12.26 -7.83
N MET A 19 -17.71 13.03 -8.84
CA MET A 19 -16.82 13.39 -9.94
C MET A 19 -15.63 14.21 -9.43
N TYR A 20 -14.42 13.73 -9.69
CA TYR A 20 -13.17 14.35 -9.31
C TYR A 20 -12.21 14.38 -10.51
N TYR A 21 -11.11 15.12 -10.40
CA TYR A 21 -10.07 15.16 -11.43
C TYR A 21 -8.90 14.25 -11.07
N SER A 22 -8.75 13.15 -11.80
CA SER A 22 -7.73 12.14 -11.51
C SER A 22 -6.29 12.54 -11.83
N PHE A 23 -6.06 13.62 -12.58
CA PHE A 23 -4.74 13.95 -13.13
C PHE A 23 -4.09 15.18 -12.47
N THR A 24 -4.34 15.40 -11.17
CA THR A 24 -3.50 16.35 -10.41
C THR A 24 -2.10 15.76 -10.17
N PRO A 25 -1.06 16.60 -9.97
CA PRO A 25 0.28 16.12 -9.66
C PRO A 25 0.34 15.16 -8.46
N GLU A 26 -0.43 15.43 -7.41
CA GLU A 26 -0.48 14.63 -6.19
C GLU A 26 -1.12 13.26 -6.43
N MET A 27 -2.22 13.21 -7.20
CA MET A 27 -2.87 11.95 -7.57
C MET A 27 -1.96 11.07 -8.44
N LEU A 28 -1.23 11.68 -9.38
CA LEU A 28 -0.23 10.99 -10.18
C LEU A 28 0.95 10.49 -9.33
N ALA A 29 1.43 11.31 -8.38
CA ALA A 29 2.49 10.93 -7.46
C ALA A 29 2.07 9.76 -6.56
N SER A 30 0.85 9.80 -6.03
CA SER A 30 0.27 8.72 -5.21
C SER A 30 0.22 7.39 -5.99
N ARG A 31 -0.25 7.41 -7.24
CA ARG A 31 -0.30 6.23 -8.11
C ARG A 31 1.07 5.71 -8.49
N SER A 32 2.00 6.62 -8.82
CA SER A 32 3.39 6.24 -9.12
C SER A 32 4.07 5.56 -7.93
N ARG A 33 3.84 6.07 -6.71
CA ARG A 33 4.34 5.45 -5.47
C ARG A 33 3.76 4.05 -5.26
N CYS A 34 2.45 3.90 -5.41
CA CYS A 34 1.78 2.60 -5.27
C CYS A 34 2.28 1.59 -6.30
N ALA A 35 2.35 1.97 -7.57
CA ALA A 35 2.87 1.11 -8.63
C ALA A 35 4.32 0.64 -8.35
N LYS A 36 5.18 1.52 -7.82
CA LYS A 36 6.55 1.13 -7.41
C LYS A 36 6.55 0.15 -6.24
N ALA A 37 5.68 0.34 -5.25
CA ALA A 37 5.53 -0.58 -4.11
C ALA A 37 5.00 -1.95 -4.55
N CYS A 38 3.94 -1.99 -5.36
CA CYS A 38 3.43 -3.22 -5.98
C CYS A 38 4.50 -3.93 -6.81
N LYS A 39 5.30 -3.19 -7.58
CA LYS A 39 6.41 -3.78 -8.34
C LYS A 39 7.41 -4.46 -7.41
N ARG A 40 7.83 -3.80 -6.33
CA ARG A 40 8.74 -4.41 -5.33
C ARG A 40 8.16 -5.68 -4.72
N TYR A 41 6.88 -5.66 -4.33
CA TYR A 41 6.19 -6.82 -3.76
C TYR A 41 6.14 -8.00 -4.74
N ASN A 42 5.78 -7.73 -6.00
CA ASN A 42 5.60 -8.74 -7.03
C ASN A 42 6.90 -9.39 -7.49
N THR A 43 8.03 -8.68 -7.36
CA THR A 43 9.36 -9.18 -7.76
C THR A 43 10.23 -9.57 -6.56
N ALA A 44 9.68 -9.62 -5.35
CA ALA A 44 10.42 -10.05 -4.19
C ALA A 44 10.51 -11.58 -4.16
N ASP A 45 11.72 -12.10 -4.24
CA ASP A 45 12.05 -13.52 -4.09
C ASP A 45 12.23 -13.87 -2.60
N ASP A 46 11.90 -15.11 -2.22
CA ASP A 46 12.25 -15.77 -0.94
C ASP A 46 12.23 -14.88 0.32
N THR A 47 11.18 -14.09 0.51
CA THR A 47 10.98 -13.28 1.72
C THR A 47 10.12 -14.03 2.74
N ASN A 48 10.53 -13.98 4.01
CA ASN A 48 9.78 -14.52 5.14
C ASN A 48 8.45 -13.77 5.36
N ARG A 49 7.62 -14.27 6.28
CA ARG A 49 6.28 -13.74 6.50
C ARG A 49 6.30 -12.26 6.88
N ARG A 50 7.20 -11.88 7.80
CA ARG A 50 7.39 -10.48 8.22
C ARG A 50 7.69 -9.57 7.03
N GLY A 51 8.62 -9.95 6.16
CA GLY A 51 8.98 -9.17 4.98
C GLY A 51 7.79 -8.99 4.03
N ARG A 52 7.00 -10.04 3.78
CA ARG A 52 5.74 -9.92 3.02
C ARG A 52 4.75 -8.94 3.65
N VAL A 53 4.56 -9.00 4.97
CA VAL A 53 3.67 -8.08 5.70
C VAL A 53 4.18 -6.63 5.59
N MET A 54 5.48 -6.41 5.77
CA MET A 54 6.07 -5.06 5.66
C MET A 54 5.85 -4.46 4.27
N MET A 55 6.07 -5.25 3.21
CA MET A 55 5.84 -4.77 1.85
C MET A 55 4.36 -4.53 1.56
N LEU A 56 3.46 -5.38 2.07
CA LEU A 56 2.01 -5.16 1.93
C LEU A 56 1.57 -3.89 2.67
N ASN A 57 2.08 -3.67 3.89
CA ASN A 57 1.84 -2.44 4.65
C ASN A 57 2.35 -1.19 3.92
N ASP A 58 3.50 -1.25 3.24
CA ASP A 58 3.99 -0.16 2.37
C ASP A 58 3.05 0.08 1.17
N ILE A 59 2.45 -0.96 0.58
CA ILE A 59 1.45 -0.82 -0.48
C ILE A 59 0.22 -0.09 0.03
N VAL A 60 -0.36 -0.53 1.15
CA VAL A 60 -1.63 0.03 1.67
C VAL A 60 -1.42 1.25 2.59
N GLN A 61 -0.18 1.69 2.78
CA GLN A 61 0.21 2.77 3.70
C GLN A 61 -0.24 2.53 5.16
N ASN A 62 -0.21 1.28 5.59
CA ASN A 62 -0.49 0.91 6.97
C ASN A 62 0.75 1.14 7.85
N ASN A 63 0.68 2.13 8.72
CA ASN A 63 1.79 2.54 9.61
C ASN A 63 1.71 1.88 11.00
N LYS A 64 0.92 0.82 11.18
CA LYS A 64 0.87 0.09 12.45
C LYS A 64 2.23 -0.54 12.73
N GLU A 65 2.72 -0.34 13.95
CA GLU A 65 3.92 -0.99 14.44
C GLU A 65 3.75 -2.51 14.38
N LEU A 66 4.79 -3.20 13.88
CA LEU A 66 4.79 -4.66 13.86
C LEU A 66 5.21 -5.20 15.23
N PRO A 67 4.79 -6.43 15.57
CA PRO A 67 5.29 -7.11 16.77
C PRO A 67 6.84 -7.14 16.78
N PRO A 68 7.47 -7.11 17.98
CA PRO A 68 8.91 -7.31 18.11
C PRO A 68 9.36 -8.61 17.42
N VAL A 69 10.61 -8.64 16.93
CA VAL A 69 11.17 -9.83 16.26
C VAL A 69 11.32 -10.97 17.28
N ALA A 70 10.87 -12.17 16.93
CA ALA A 70 11.00 -13.35 17.78
C ALA A 70 12.41 -13.97 17.71
N ALA A 71 12.66 -15.00 18.52
CA ALA A 71 13.98 -15.61 18.63
C ALA A 71 14.33 -16.49 17.42
N THR A 72 13.34 -17.16 16.82
CA THR A 72 13.53 -18.01 15.63
C THR A 72 12.67 -17.53 14.45
N PRO A 73 13.05 -17.89 13.20
CA PRO A 73 12.23 -17.58 12.04
C PRO A 73 10.80 -18.12 12.12
N GLU A 74 10.61 -19.34 12.63
CA GLU A 74 9.30 -19.98 12.72
C GLU A 74 8.41 -19.30 13.77
N GLU A 75 8.99 -18.92 14.91
CA GLU A 75 8.28 -18.12 15.92
C GLU A 75 7.95 -16.72 15.40
N ASP A 76 8.82 -16.13 14.59
CA ASP A 76 8.60 -14.80 14.00
C ASP A 76 7.48 -14.83 12.96
N ASP A 77 7.46 -15.85 12.11
CA ASP A 77 6.38 -16.05 11.12
C ASP A 77 5.03 -16.25 11.82
N ALA A 78 4.99 -16.96 12.95
CA ALA A 78 3.77 -17.18 13.74
C ALA A 78 3.16 -15.89 14.31
N LEU A 79 3.95 -14.83 14.57
CA LEU A 79 3.44 -13.53 15.01
C LEU A 79 2.46 -12.89 14.01
N PHE A 80 2.48 -13.35 12.76
CA PHE A 80 1.72 -12.79 11.65
C PHE A 80 0.57 -13.70 11.17
N GLU A 81 0.13 -14.66 11.97
CA GLU A 81 -0.98 -15.57 11.64
C GLU A 81 -2.29 -14.84 11.31
N ASN A 82 -2.53 -13.69 11.97
CA ASN A 82 -3.74 -12.88 11.80
C ASN A 82 -3.55 -11.72 10.80
N PHE A 83 -2.40 -11.64 10.13
CA PHE A 83 -2.15 -10.63 9.11
C PHE A 83 -2.63 -11.14 7.74
N PRO A 84 -3.03 -10.25 6.82
CA PRO A 84 -3.47 -10.65 5.49
C PRO A 84 -2.39 -11.42 4.71
N TRP A 85 -2.82 -12.46 4.00
CA TRP A 85 -2.02 -13.17 3.01
C TRP A 85 -2.45 -12.74 1.61
N ALA A 86 -1.50 -12.32 0.78
CA ALA A 86 -1.78 -11.78 -0.56
C ALA A 86 -0.76 -12.32 -1.56
N GLU A 87 -1.18 -13.17 -2.49
CA GLU A 87 -0.26 -13.74 -3.48
C GLU A 87 0.05 -12.73 -4.60
N PRO A 88 1.31 -12.57 -5.02
CA PRO A 88 1.61 -11.78 -6.21
C PRO A 88 1.02 -12.45 -7.47
N PRO A 89 0.64 -11.67 -8.50
CA PRO A 89 0.84 -10.22 -8.61
C PRO A 89 -0.27 -9.38 -7.96
N LEU A 90 0.13 -8.35 -7.21
CA LEU A 90 -0.72 -7.27 -6.72
C LEU A 90 -0.65 -6.04 -7.62
N ILE A 91 -1.81 -5.44 -7.91
CA ILE A 91 -1.92 -4.18 -8.64
C ILE A 91 -2.96 -3.32 -7.92
N MET A 92 -2.61 -2.09 -7.57
CA MET A 92 -3.48 -1.14 -6.88
C MET A 92 -3.21 0.27 -7.39
N ASP A 93 -4.26 1.10 -7.43
CA ASP A 93 -4.13 2.48 -7.91
C ASP A 93 -3.40 3.33 -6.87
N HIS A 94 -3.96 3.40 -5.66
CA HIS A 94 -3.47 4.25 -4.57
C HIS A 94 -2.95 3.45 -3.36
N GLY A 95 -3.47 2.23 -3.18
CA GLY A 95 -3.17 1.34 -2.05
C GLY A 95 -3.87 1.75 -0.75
N TRP A 96 -3.85 3.04 -0.39
CA TRP A 96 -4.43 3.58 0.85
C TRP A 96 -5.97 3.54 0.93
N ASN A 97 -6.65 3.13 -0.16
CA ASN A 97 -8.10 2.91 -0.19
C ASN A 97 -8.51 1.46 0.21
N VAL A 98 -7.54 0.61 0.55
CA VAL A 98 -7.76 -0.78 0.96
C VAL A 98 -7.39 -0.93 2.43
N THR A 99 -8.32 -1.38 3.26
CA THR A 99 -8.19 -1.48 4.73
C THR A 99 -8.39 -2.90 5.23
#